data_AF-A0A4P5QU46-F1
#
_entry.id   AF-A0A4P5QU46-F1
#
_cell.length_a   1.000
_cell.length_b   1.000
_cell.length_c   1.000
_cell.angle_alpha   90.00
_cell.angle_beta   90.00
_cell.angle_gamma   90.00
#
_symmetry.space_group_name_H-M   'P 1'
#
loop_
_entity.id
_entity.type
_entity.pdbx_description
1 polymer ?
#
loop_
_entity_poly.entity_id
_entity_poly.type
_entity_poly.pdbx_seq_one_letter_code
_entity_poly.pdbx_strand_id
1 'polypeptide(L)'
;MSKRHLLPLLLGTLGIVGGCKPFDVKLGTDKPLKVDIKMKLDVYQHEPKDAAKKTDANVSENPESARRSRLGEIQALKNSRLVGENRSGLLAIRNQPVGEYGDYVKKTVAAENADRGKLMEKLAKERGVPLAEIEKSQAALFRQSSFTGEWCEEAESSGGFLWKQKN
;
A
#
# COMPACT_ATOMS: atom_id res chain seq x y z
N MET A 1 -58.68 75.11 10.12
CA MET A 1 -57.48 75.86 9.73
C MET A 1 -56.27 74.93 9.82
N SER A 2 -55.57 74.72 8.69
CA SER A 2 -54.50 73.72 8.44
C SER A 2 -53.45 73.63 9.56
N LYS A 3 -53.12 72.45 10.14
CA LYS A 3 -52.44 71.22 9.63
C LYS A 3 -50.96 71.49 9.25
N ARG A 4 -50.00 71.28 10.17
CA ARG A 4 -49.27 70.03 10.53
C ARG A 4 -48.05 69.77 9.64
N HIS A 5 -46.86 69.88 10.24
CA HIS A 5 -45.61 69.25 9.80
C HIS A 5 -45.73 67.72 9.82
N LEU A 6 -45.24 67.05 8.78
CA LEU A 6 -44.51 65.76 8.79
C LEU A 6 -44.44 65.16 7.37
N LEU A 7 -43.26 64.63 7.03
CA LEU A 7 -42.84 63.77 5.91
C LEU A 7 -43.95 62.88 5.29
N PRO A 8 -43.88 62.44 4.01
CA PRO A 8 -43.00 61.29 3.66
C PRO A 8 -42.60 61.03 2.17
N LEU A 9 -41.72 60.02 1.99
CA LEU A 9 -41.66 58.96 0.91
C LEU A 9 -41.42 59.40 -0.56
N LEU A 10 -40.77 58.69 -1.50
CA LEU A 10 -40.05 57.41 -1.74
C LEU A 10 -38.92 57.77 -2.76
N LEU A 11 -37.87 57.00 -3.12
CA LEU A 11 -37.81 55.63 -3.63
C LEU A 11 -36.35 55.40 -4.08
N GLY A 12 -35.76 54.23 -3.87
CA GLY A 12 -34.57 53.84 -4.65
C GLY A 12 -33.62 52.82 -4.04
N THR A 13 -33.84 51.54 -4.40
CA THR A 13 -32.82 50.49 -4.65
C THR A 13 -31.94 50.03 -3.47
N LEU A 14 -32.24 48.92 -2.81
CA LEU A 14 -32.04 47.51 -3.22
C LEU A 14 -30.55 47.15 -3.40
N GLY A 15 -29.99 46.47 -2.39
CA GLY A 15 -28.65 45.91 -2.39
C GLY A 15 -28.48 44.92 -1.23
N ILE A 16 -28.99 43.70 -1.43
CA ILE A 16 -28.85 42.57 -0.50
C ILE A 16 -27.39 42.11 -0.56
N VAL A 17 -26.60 42.44 0.46
CA VAL A 17 -25.26 41.86 0.66
C VAL A 17 -25.37 40.80 1.76
N GLY A 18 -25.96 39.65 1.40
CA GLY A 18 -25.99 38.46 2.25
C GLY A 18 -24.66 37.75 2.20
N GLY A 19 -23.66 38.25 2.93
CA GLY A 19 -22.40 37.54 3.14
C GLY A 19 -22.61 36.28 3.97
N CYS A 20 -22.29 35.12 3.41
CA CYS A 20 -22.16 33.87 4.16
C CYS A 20 -21.10 34.04 5.26
N LYS A 21 -21.54 34.07 6.53
CA LYS A 21 -20.62 33.89 7.65
C LYS A 21 -20.10 32.45 7.58
N PRO A 22 -18.78 32.20 7.51
CA PRO A 22 -18.27 30.86 7.73
C PRO A 22 -18.62 30.46 9.17
N PHE A 23 -19.29 29.32 9.34
CA PHE A 23 -19.48 28.72 10.65
C PHE A 23 -18.09 28.45 11.26
N ASP A 24 -17.77 29.14 12.36
CA ASP A 24 -16.56 28.91 13.13
C ASP A 24 -16.73 27.60 13.91
N VAL A 25 -16.29 26.50 13.32
CA VAL A 25 -16.25 25.20 13.99
C VAL A 25 -15.02 25.19 14.90
N LYS A 26 -15.25 25.38 16.20
CA LYS A 26 -14.18 25.26 17.21
C LYS A 26 -13.71 23.80 17.33
N LEU A 27 -12.62 23.50 16.64
CA LEU A 27 -11.92 22.19 16.67
C LEU A 27 -11.02 22.01 17.91
N GLY A 28 -10.91 23.03 18.76
CA GLY A 28 -10.10 22.97 19.98
C GLY A 28 -10.88 22.41 21.15
N THR A 29 -10.49 21.24 21.63
CA THR A 29 -10.90 20.76 22.96
C THR A 29 -9.93 21.37 23.99
N ASP A 30 -10.43 22.11 24.99
CA ASP A 30 -9.60 22.82 25.99
C ASP A 30 -8.68 21.90 26.81
N LYS A 31 -8.93 20.58 26.81
CA LYS A 31 -8.10 19.59 27.47
C LYS A 31 -7.79 18.45 26.48
N PRO A 32 -6.52 18.05 26.35
CA PRO A 32 -6.15 16.94 25.48
C PRO A 32 -6.87 15.66 25.92
N LEU A 33 -7.48 14.96 24.96
CA LEU A 33 -8.07 13.65 25.18
C LEU A 33 -6.98 12.67 25.62
N LYS A 34 -6.98 12.33 26.92
CA LYS A 34 -6.13 11.26 27.44
C LYS A 34 -6.83 9.94 27.16
N VAL A 35 -6.27 9.15 26.24
CA VAL A 35 -6.76 7.81 25.93
C VAL A 35 -5.78 6.80 26.53
N ASP A 36 -6.06 6.34 27.75
CA ASP A 36 -5.33 5.24 28.38
C ASP A 36 -5.83 3.90 27.84
N ILE A 37 -5.29 3.47 26.70
CA ILE A 37 -5.67 2.20 26.08
C ILE A 37 -4.92 1.05 26.76
N LYS A 38 -5.61 0.27 27.58
CA LYS A 38 -5.14 -1.06 28.01
C LYS A 38 -5.53 -2.09 26.96
N MET A 39 -4.72 -2.23 25.91
CA MET A 39 -4.95 -3.27 24.91
C MET A 39 -4.60 -4.65 25.50
N LYS A 40 -5.59 -5.55 25.55
CA LYS A 40 -5.38 -6.97 25.81
C LYS A 40 -5.51 -7.70 24.48
N LEU A 41 -4.41 -8.23 23.96
CA LEU A 41 -4.40 -9.07 22.77
C LEU A 41 -4.57 -10.52 23.20
N ASP A 42 -5.80 -11.03 23.14
CA ASP A 42 -6.06 -12.46 23.34
C ASP A 42 -5.93 -13.18 21.99
N VAL A 43 -4.83 -13.92 21.79
CA VAL A 43 -4.61 -14.77 20.61
C VAL A 43 -5.26 -16.13 20.86
N TYR A 44 -6.40 -16.38 20.23
CA TYR A 44 -7.01 -17.71 20.22
C TYR A 44 -6.47 -18.52 19.04
N GLN A 45 -5.47 -19.35 19.33
CA GLN A 45 -5.03 -20.40 18.41
C GLN A 45 -5.91 -21.63 18.64
N HIS A 46 -6.85 -21.87 17.72
CA HIS A 46 -7.60 -23.12 17.70
C HIS A 46 -6.70 -24.23 17.18
N GLU A 47 -6.02 -24.95 18.08
CA GLU A 47 -5.33 -26.19 17.76
C GLU A 47 -6.39 -27.29 17.53
N PRO A 48 -6.49 -27.90 16.33
CA PRO A 48 -7.24 -29.13 16.17
C PRO A 48 -6.56 -30.24 17.00
N LYS A 49 -7.38 -30.97 17.77
CA LYS A 49 -6.96 -32.10 18.59
C LYS A 49 -6.51 -33.27 17.70
N ASP A 50 -5.28 -33.23 17.21
CA ASP A 50 -4.49 -34.37 16.74
C ASP A 50 -3.01 -33.92 16.64
N ALA A 51 -2.40 -33.63 17.79
CA ALA A 51 -1.00 -33.28 17.88
C ALA A 51 -0.11 -34.53 17.70
N ALA A 52 0.02 -34.97 16.45
CA ALA A 52 1.05 -35.90 16.03
C ALA A 52 2.23 -35.12 15.42
N LYS A 53 3.37 -35.17 16.12
CA LYS A 53 4.74 -34.94 15.63
C LYS A 53 4.97 -33.58 14.92
N LYS A 54 5.40 -32.59 15.72
CA LYS A 54 6.04 -31.36 15.22
C LYS A 54 7.29 -31.72 14.42
N THR A 55 7.12 -31.75 13.10
CA THR A 55 8.18 -31.45 12.14
C THR A 55 7.97 -29.98 11.75
N ASP A 56 9.05 -29.21 11.69
CA ASP A 56 9.05 -27.77 11.37
C ASP A 56 8.68 -27.50 9.90
N ALA A 57 7.50 -27.95 9.49
CA ALA A 57 7.02 -27.93 8.11
C ALA A 57 5.54 -27.52 8.06
N ASN A 58 5.20 -26.37 8.63
CA ASN A 58 4.04 -25.62 8.17
C ASN A 58 4.18 -24.13 8.48
N VAL A 59 5.23 -23.53 7.91
CA VAL A 59 5.33 -22.07 7.78
C VAL A 59 4.33 -21.65 6.69
N SER A 60 3.08 -21.51 7.14
CA SER A 60 1.96 -20.81 6.51
C SER A 60 1.44 -21.35 5.16
N GLU A 61 0.35 -22.12 5.20
CA GLU A 61 -0.51 -22.36 4.02
C GLU A 61 -1.06 -21.05 3.40
N ASN A 62 -1.10 -19.96 4.19
CA ASN A 62 -1.54 -18.64 3.75
C ASN A 62 -0.40 -17.88 3.03
N PRO A 63 -0.53 -17.51 1.73
CA PRO A 63 0.50 -16.80 1.00
C PRO A 63 0.86 -15.44 1.60
N GLU A 64 -0.11 -14.69 2.15
CA GLU A 64 0.13 -13.38 2.76
C GLU A 64 1.05 -13.48 3.99
N SER A 65 0.82 -14.45 4.87
CA SER A 65 1.64 -14.69 6.06
C SER A 65 3.05 -15.21 5.71
N ALA A 66 3.16 -16.07 4.69
CA ALA A 66 4.45 -16.55 4.18
C ALA A 66 5.30 -15.42 3.56
N ARG A 67 4.67 -14.48 2.85
CA ARG A 67 5.36 -13.28 2.33
C ARG A 67 5.81 -12.37 3.45
N ARG A 68 4.98 -12.16 4.48
CA ARG A 68 5.34 -11.36 5.65
C ARG A 68 6.59 -11.90 6.36
N SER A 69 6.71 -13.22 6.51
CA SER A 69 7.89 -13.82 7.15
C SER A 69 9.17 -13.66 6.31
N ARG A 70 9.07 -13.55 4.98
CA ARG A 70 10.22 -13.34 4.08
C ARG A 70 10.56 -11.87 3.80
N LEU A 71 9.75 -10.91 4.26
CA LEU A 71 9.90 -9.49 3.91
C LEU A 71 11.32 -8.96 4.20
N GLY A 72 11.86 -9.27 5.38
CA GLY A 72 13.20 -8.82 5.77
C GLY A 72 14.30 -9.39 4.86
N GLU A 73 14.21 -10.68 4.53
CA GLU A 73 15.16 -11.35 3.65
C GLU A 73 15.09 -10.78 2.22
N ILE A 74 13.88 -10.65 1.65
CA ILE A 74 13.69 -10.04 0.33
C ILE A 74 14.26 -8.61 0.30
N GLN A 75 14.04 -7.83 1.35
CA GLN A 75 14.59 -6.49 1.44
C GLN A 75 16.13 -6.49 1.48
N ALA A 76 16.75 -7.44 2.20
CA ALA A 76 18.19 -7.59 2.21
C ALA A 76 18.74 -7.95 0.81
N LEU A 77 18.07 -8.83 0.07
CA LEU A 77 18.44 -9.21 -1.30
C LEU A 77 18.31 -8.06 -2.31
N LYS A 78 17.31 -7.19 -2.15
CA LYS A 78 17.16 -5.97 -2.97
C LYS A 78 18.23 -4.92 -2.64
N ASN A 79 18.55 -4.77 -1.36
CA ASN A 79 19.59 -3.86 -0.88
C ASN A 79 20.99 -4.28 -1.37
N SER A 80 21.27 -5.58 -1.44
CA SER A 80 22.53 -6.12 -1.97
C SER A 80 22.64 -6.09 -3.51
N ARG A 81 21.62 -5.55 -4.20
CA ARG A 81 21.57 -5.42 -5.67
C ARG A 81 21.59 -6.76 -6.41
N LEU A 82 21.30 -7.87 -5.71
CA LEU A 82 21.18 -9.20 -6.32
C LEU A 82 19.81 -9.39 -6.98
N VAL A 83 18.78 -8.73 -6.45
CA VAL A 83 17.38 -8.87 -6.89
C VAL A 83 16.76 -7.50 -7.20
N GLY A 84 15.85 -7.45 -8.16
CA GLY A 84 15.05 -6.27 -8.50
C GLY A 84 13.58 -6.58 -8.81
N GLU A 85 12.75 -5.55 -8.85
CA GLU A 85 11.32 -5.64 -9.17
C GLU A 85 11.10 -5.54 -10.69
N ASN A 86 10.45 -6.55 -11.28
CA ASN A 86 10.21 -6.62 -12.72
C ASN A 86 8.87 -5.99 -13.14
N ARG A 87 8.62 -5.95 -14.45
CA ARG A 87 7.40 -5.33 -15.03
C ARG A 87 6.09 -6.03 -14.69
N SER A 88 6.15 -7.28 -14.23
CA SER A 88 4.99 -8.10 -13.84
C SER A 88 4.74 -8.10 -12.32
N GLY A 89 5.48 -7.31 -11.55
CA GLY A 89 5.33 -7.26 -10.09
C GLY A 89 5.96 -8.47 -9.38
N LEU A 90 6.88 -9.15 -10.06
CA LEU A 90 7.66 -10.26 -9.52
C LEU A 90 9.12 -9.85 -9.34
N LEU A 91 9.85 -10.61 -8.53
CA LEU A 91 11.27 -10.43 -8.33
C LEU A 91 12.07 -11.11 -9.44
N ALA A 92 13.13 -10.46 -9.92
CA ALA A 92 14.10 -11.04 -10.82
C ALA A 92 15.50 -11.00 -10.22
N ILE A 93 16.25 -12.10 -10.34
CA ILE A 93 17.65 -12.17 -9.95
C ILE A 93 18.47 -11.48 -11.05
N ARG A 94 19.19 -10.43 -10.68
CA ARG A 94 20.07 -9.66 -11.57
C ARG A 94 21.48 -10.22 -11.58
N ASN A 95 22.05 -10.38 -10.39
CA ASN A 95 23.40 -10.89 -10.19
C ASN A 95 23.27 -12.12 -9.31
N GLN A 96 23.41 -13.31 -9.91
CA GLN A 96 23.31 -14.53 -9.15
C GLN A 96 24.68 -14.87 -8.54
N PRO A 97 24.78 -14.98 -7.20
CA PRO A 97 26.01 -15.46 -6.58
C PRO A 97 26.22 -16.94 -6.90
N VAL A 98 27.48 -17.40 -6.80
CA VAL A 98 27.84 -18.81 -6.96
C VAL A 98 27.74 -19.55 -5.62
N GLY A 99 27.66 -20.89 -5.68
CA GLY A 99 27.62 -21.76 -4.50
C GLY A 99 26.27 -21.75 -3.77
N GLU A 100 26.27 -22.26 -2.54
CA GLU A 100 25.05 -22.46 -1.74
C GLU A 100 24.23 -21.19 -1.53
N TYR A 101 24.91 -20.03 -1.42
CA TYR A 101 24.22 -18.74 -1.30
C TYR A 101 23.42 -18.40 -2.57
N GLY A 102 23.94 -18.74 -3.76
CA GLY A 102 23.22 -18.59 -5.02
C GLY A 102 21.93 -19.43 -5.07
N ASP A 103 22.01 -20.66 -4.60
CA ASP A 103 20.86 -21.57 -4.54
C ASP A 103 19.83 -21.11 -3.51
N TYR A 104 20.30 -20.58 -2.38
CA TYR A 104 19.45 -19.93 -1.40
C TYR A 104 18.70 -18.73 -1.99
N VAL A 105 19.38 -17.82 -2.69
CA VAL A 105 18.75 -16.66 -3.36
C VAL A 105 17.69 -17.12 -4.35
N LYS A 106 17.99 -18.12 -5.19
CA LYS A 106 17.03 -18.72 -6.13
C LYS A 106 15.79 -19.25 -5.43
N LYS A 107 15.98 -20.06 -4.38
CA LYS A 107 14.89 -20.66 -3.63
C LYS A 107 14.00 -19.59 -2.98
N THR A 108 14.61 -18.58 -2.38
CA THR A 108 13.91 -17.49 -1.70
C THR A 108 13.11 -16.63 -2.69
N VAL A 109 13.69 -16.27 -3.84
CA VAL A 109 13.00 -15.53 -4.91
C VAL A 109 11.87 -16.34 -5.53
N ALA A 110 12.09 -17.63 -5.79
CA ALA A 110 11.07 -18.51 -6.35
C ALA A 110 9.87 -18.66 -5.41
N ALA A 111 10.12 -18.85 -4.11
CA ALA A 111 9.06 -18.96 -3.10
C ALA A 111 8.24 -17.65 -2.99
N GLU A 112 8.91 -16.50 -2.97
CA GLU A 112 8.24 -15.21 -2.93
C GLU A 112 7.40 -14.97 -4.19
N ASN A 113 7.93 -15.27 -5.37
CA ASN A 113 7.21 -15.12 -6.63
C ASN A 113 6.01 -16.07 -6.75
N ALA A 114 6.12 -17.31 -6.26
CA ALA A 114 5.01 -18.25 -6.23
C ALA A 114 3.84 -17.69 -5.40
N ASP A 115 4.12 -17.11 -4.23
CA ASP A 115 3.09 -16.54 -3.38
C ASP A 115 2.54 -15.21 -3.94
N ARG A 116 3.38 -14.35 -4.53
CA ARG A 116 2.90 -13.16 -5.27
C ARG A 116 1.96 -13.56 -6.41
N GLY A 117 2.31 -14.57 -7.20
CA GLY A 117 1.47 -15.08 -8.29
C GLY A 117 0.09 -15.51 -7.82
N LYS A 118 0.02 -16.36 -6.78
CA LYS A 118 -1.26 -16.80 -6.18
C LYS A 118 -2.13 -15.61 -5.74
N LEU A 119 -1.52 -14.60 -5.11
CA LEU A 119 -2.25 -13.41 -4.63
C LEU A 119 -2.74 -12.54 -5.79
N MET A 120 -1.93 -12.37 -6.83
CA MET A 120 -2.34 -11.61 -8.02
C MET A 120 -3.45 -12.32 -8.78
N GLU A 121 -3.39 -13.65 -8.93
CA GLU A 121 -4.46 -14.44 -9.53
C GLU A 121 -5.76 -14.36 -8.72
N LYS A 122 -5.68 -14.49 -7.40
CA LYS A 122 -6.82 -14.32 -6.50
C LYS A 122 -7.44 -12.94 -6.69
N LEU A 123 -6.62 -11.89 -6.67
CA LEU A 123 -7.08 -10.51 -6.84
C LEU A 123 -7.70 -10.25 -8.21
N ALA A 124 -7.15 -10.83 -9.27
CA ALA A 124 -7.69 -10.75 -10.63
C ALA A 124 -9.09 -11.36 -10.70
N LYS A 125 -9.27 -12.55 -10.10
CA LYS A 125 -10.57 -13.24 -10.00
C LYS A 125 -11.58 -12.43 -9.18
N GLU A 126 -11.17 -11.91 -8.02
CA GLU A 126 -12.04 -11.12 -7.14
C GLU A 126 -12.51 -9.81 -7.80
N ARG A 127 -11.66 -9.19 -8.62
CA ARG A 127 -11.97 -7.92 -9.30
C ARG A 127 -12.58 -8.09 -10.69
N GLY A 128 -12.55 -9.29 -11.26
CA GLY A 128 -13.02 -9.55 -12.62
C GLY A 128 -12.19 -8.86 -13.71
N VAL A 129 -10.89 -8.67 -13.48
CA VAL A 129 -9.96 -8.03 -14.44
C VAL A 129 -8.88 -9.02 -14.89
N PRO A 130 -8.24 -8.81 -16.07
CA PRO A 130 -7.14 -9.67 -16.52
C PRO A 130 -5.95 -9.66 -15.54
N LEU A 131 -5.30 -10.83 -15.37
CA LEU A 131 -4.11 -10.95 -14.50
C LEU A 131 -3.01 -9.95 -14.89
N ALA A 132 -2.79 -9.74 -16.19
CA ALA A 132 -1.79 -8.79 -16.69
C ALA A 132 -2.03 -7.35 -16.21
N GLU A 133 -3.29 -6.95 -15.97
CA GLU A 133 -3.61 -5.63 -15.42
C GLU A 133 -3.23 -5.55 -13.93
N ILE A 134 -3.51 -6.62 -13.17
CA ILE A 134 -3.07 -6.73 -11.78
C ILE A 134 -1.54 -6.70 -11.69
N GLU A 135 -0.85 -7.51 -12.48
CA GLU A 135 0.62 -7.55 -12.54
C GLU A 135 1.21 -6.16 -12.82
N LYS A 136 0.68 -5.45 -13.83
CA LYS A 136 1.10 -4.09 -14.16
C LYS A 136 0.88 -3.12 -12.98
N SER A 137 -0.26 -3.22 -12.30
CA SER A 137 -0.57 -2.37 -11.14
C SER A 137 0.36 -2.67 -9.96
N GLN A 138 0.63 -3.96 -9.68
CA GLN A 138 1.53 -4.39 -8.61
C GLN A 138 2.97 -3.98 -8.91
N ALA A 139 3.43 -4.12 -10.15
CA ALA A 139 4.74 -3.63 -10.59
C ALA A 139 4.88 -2.12 -10.34
N ALA A 140 3.85 -1.33 -10.65
CA ALA A 140 3.86 0.11 -10.41
C ALA A 140 3.96 0.43 -8.91
N LEU A 141 3.19 -0.27 -8.08
CA LEU A 141 3.23 -0.12 -6.62
C LEU A 141 4.61 -0.48 -6.05
N PHE A 142 5.17 -1.63 -6.42
CA PHE A 142 6.48 -2.05 -5.92
C PHE A 142 7.61 -1.11 -6.37
N ARG A 143 7.56 -0.58 -7.59
CA ARG A 143 8.50 0.47 -8.04
C ARG A 143 8.35 1.75 -7.22
N GLN A 144 7.11 2.19 -6.98
CA GLN A 144 6.84 3.37 -6.16
C GLN A 144 7.32 3.19 -4.71
N SER A 145 7.17 2.00 -4.14
CA SER A 145 7.59 1.67 -2.79
C SER A 145 9.06 1.24 -2.65
N SER A 146 9.78 1.07 -3.77
CA SER A 146 11.20 0.69 -3.73
C SER A 146 12.05 1.79 -3.08
N PHE A 147 13.17 1.42 -2.47
CA PHE A 147 14.13 2.35 -1.89
C PHE A 147 15.14 2.85 -2.92
N THR A 148 15.83 3.95 -2.62
CA THR A 148 16.91 4.47 -3.47
C THR A 148 17.99 3.41 -3.72
N GLY A 149 18.41 3.35 -4.97
CA GLY A 149 19.37 2.42 -5.56
C GLY A 149 18.82 1.02 -5.85
N GLU A 150 17.59 0.68 -5.46
CA GLU A 150 16.99 -0.62 -5.81
C GLU A 150 16.70 -0.73 -7.31
N TRP A 151 16.91 -1.91 -7.87
CA TRP A 151 16.67 -2.18 -9.28
C TRP A 151 15.18 -2.40 -9.56
N CYS A 152 14.69 -1.70 -10.58
CA CYS A 152 13.32 -1.75 -11.06
C CYS A 152 13.29 -1.80 -12.59
N GLU A 153 12.43 -2.62 -13.19
CA GLU A 153 12.13 -2.53 -14.62
C GLU A 153 11.17 -1.38 -14.90
N GLU A 154 11.62 -0.43 -15.71
CA GLU A 154 10.81 0.68 -16.19
C GLU A 154 10.51 0.52 -17.67
N ALA A 155 9.32 0.96 -18.09
CA ALA A 155 8.99 1.06 -19.50
C ALA A 155 9.84 2.14 -20.17
N GLU A 156 10.36 1.83 -21.35
CA GLU A 156 11.03 2.78 -22.23
C GLU A 156 10.03 3.39 -23.22
N SER A 157 10.31 4.60 -23.72
CA SER A 157 9.53 5.26 -24.77
C SER A 157 9.45 4.43 -26.07
N SER A 158 10.42 3.55 -26.31
CA SER A 158 10.48 2.61 -27.44
C SER A 158 9.48 1.45 -27.35
N GLY A 159 8.79 1.28 -26.21
CA GLY A 159 7.95 0.12 -25.91
C GLY A 159 8.69 -1.06 -25.26
N GLY A 160 10.00 -0.93 -25.02
CA GLY A 160 10.81 -1.89 -24.26
C GLY A 160 10.73 -1.71 -22.74
N PHE A 161 11.46 -2.56 -22.01
CA PHE A 161 11.68 -2.41 -20.57
C PHE A 161 13.17 -2.40 -20.27
N LEU A 162 13.58 -1.49 -19.40
CA LEU A 162 14.97 -1.35 -18.97
C LEU A 162 15.07 -1.38 -17.46
N TRP A 163 16.14 -2.02 -16.99
CA TRP A 163 16.47 -2.02 -15.56
C TRP A 163 17.14 -0.70 -15.20
N LYS A 164 16.54 -0.01 -14.23
CA LYS A 164 17.10 1.22 -13.66
C LYS A 164 17.14 1.12 -12.15
N GLN A 165 18.14 1.75 -11.56
CA GLN A 165 18.15 1.96 -10.12
C GLN A 165 17.26 3.15 -9.80
N LYS A 166 16.45 3.03 -8.76
CA LYS A 166 15.65 4.13 -8.27
C LYS A 166 16.56 5.24 -7.72
N ASN A 167 16.29 6.48 -8.08
CA ASN A 167 16.97 7.65 -7.49
C ASN A 167 16.28 8.07 -6.20
#